data_AF-A0A914S3P8-F1
#
_entry.id   AF-A0A914S3P8-F1
#
_cell.length_a   1.000
_cell.length_b   1.000
_cell.length_c   1.000
_cell.angle_alpha   90.00
_cell.angle_beta   90.00
_cell.angle_gamma   90.00
#
_symmetry.space_group_name_H-M   'P 1'
#
loop_
_entity.id
_entity.type
_entity.pdbx_description
1 polymer ?
#
loop_
_entity_poly.entity_id
_entity_poly.type
_entity_poly.pdbx_seq_one_letter_code
_entity_poly.pdbx_strand_id
1 'polypeptide(L)' 'MWVQEVTSVSELTQDFEIDLYVNEFWEDPALDYEQLYPCNRNLSFDHSMQESIWIPNTCFINSKKALIHSS' A
#
# COMPACT_ATOMS: atom_id res chain seq x y z
N MET A 1 -6.88 2.71 5.20
CA MET A 1 -7.71 2.34 4.03
C MET A 1 -8.74 3.44 3.79
N TRP A 2 -8.92 3.86 2.55
CA TRP A 2 -9.95 4.79 2.12
C TRP A 2 -10.59 4.26 0.84
N VAL A 3 -11.93 4.28 0.77
CA VAL A 3 -12.68 3.82 -0.41
C VAL A 3 -12.94 5.02 -1.30
N GLN A 4 -12.50 4.94 -2.55
CA GLN A 4 -12.77 5.96 -3.56
C GLN A 4 -14.17 5.79 -4.12
N GLU A 5 -14.44 4.62 -4.70
CA GLU A 5 -15.72 4.30 -5.32
C GLU A 5 -15.92 2.79 -5.44
N VAL A 6 -17.19 2.39 -5.61
CA VAL A 6 -17.58 1.03 -5.99
C VAL A 6 -18.06 1.11 -7.43
N THR A 7 -17.26 0.58 -8.35
CA THR A 7 -17.41 0.80 -9.79
C THR A 7 -18.53 -0.05 -10.37
N SER A 8 -18.68 -1.29 -9.91
CA SER A 8 -19.73 -2.20 -10.38
C SER A 8 -20.10 -3.25 -9.34
N VAL A 9 -21.33 -3.73 -9.42
CA VAL A 9 -21.85 -4.86 -8.63
C VAL A 9 -22.58 -5.80 -9.58
N SER A 10 -22.25 -7.09 -9.52
CA SER A 10 -22.86 -8.12 -10.37
C SER A 10 -23.55 -9.17 -9.52
N GLU A 11 -24.88 -9.24 -9.65
CA GLU A 11 -25.69 -10.25 -8.97
C GLU A 11 -25.49 -11.66 -9.54
N LEU A 12 -25.20 -11.76 -10.84
CA LEU A 12 -25.03 -13.04 -11.55
C LEU A 12 -23.75 -13.77 -11.10
N THR A 13 -22.65 -13.04 -10.97
CA THR A 13 -21.33 -13.56 -10.55
C THR A 13 -21.06 -13.41 -9.07
N GLN A 14 -21.95 -12.72 -8.35
CA GLN A 14 -21.87 -12.41 -6.93
C GLN A 14 -20.53 -11.75 -6.56
N ASP A 15 -20.14 -10.73 -7.31
CA ASP A 15 -18.93 -9.94 -7.07
C ASP A 15 -19.15 -8.44 -7.30
N PHE A 16 -18.16 -7.66 -6.91
CA PHE A 16 -18.12 -6.22 -7.09
C PHE A 16 -16.70 -5.77 -7.42
N GLU A 17 -16.60 -4.60 -8.03
CA GLU A 17 -15.35 -3.90 -8.32
C GLU A 17 -15.27 -2.64 -7.45
N ILE A 18 -14.09 -2.37 -6.89
CA ILE A 18 -13.86 -1.29 -5.92
C ILE A 18 -12.49 -0.66 -6.14
N ASP A 19 -12.45 0.67 -6.10
CA ASP A 19 -11.22 1.45 -6.11
C ASP A 19 -10.95 1.99 -4.70
N LEU A 20 -9.72 1.77 -4.22
CA LEU A 20 -9.35 2.05 -2.84
C LEU A 20 -7.89 2.48 -2.71
N TYR A 21 -7.64 3.33 -1.71
CA TYR A 21 -6.30 3.66 -1.24
C TYR A 21 -5.99 2.86 0.03
N VAL A 22 -4.92 2.07 -0.01
CA VAL A 22 -4.38 1.34 1.14
C VAL A 22 -3.15 2.09 1.65
N ASN A 23 -3.14 2.37 2.96
CA ASN A 23 -1.96 2.90 3.64
C ASN A 23 -1.55 1.86 4.67
N GLU A 24 -0.27 1.54 4.69
CA GLU A 24 0.33 0.59 5.62
C GLU A 24 1.36 1.33 6.48
N PHE A 25 1.37 1.02 7.77
CA PHE A 25 2.33 1.56 8.72
C PHE A 25 2.93 0.39 9.47
N TRP A 26 4.25 0.28 9.43
CA TRP A 26 5.01 -0.71 10.19
C TRP A 26 6.25 -0.05 10.77
N GLU A 27 6.78 -0.65 11.84
CA GLU A 27 8.03 -0.22 12.46
C GLU A 27 9.13 -1.20 12.05
N ASP A 28 10.18 -0.68 11.40
CA ASP A 28 11.36 -1.45 11.01
C ASP A 28 12.61 -0.89 11.71
N PRO A 29 13.11 -1.57 12.76
CA PRO A 29 14.32 -1.14 13.47
C PRO A 29 15.57 -1.09 12.60
N ALA A 30 15.62 -1.80 11.46
CA ALA A 30 16.75 -1.76 10.55
C ALA A 30 16.84 -0.45 9.74
N LEU A 31 15.76 0.33 9.73
CA LEU A 31 15.69 1.65 9.07
C LEU A 31 15.93 2.81 10.06
N ASP A 32 16.41 2.56 11.28
CA ASP A 32 16.80 3.62 12.20
C ASP A 32 18.02 4.41 11.66
N TYR A 33 17.85 5.72 11.54
CA TYR A 33 18.86 6.65 11.05
C TYR A 33 19.13 7.82 12.02
N GLU A 34 18.66 7.75 13.26
CA GLU A 34 18.87 8.82 14.26
C GLU A 34 20.35 9.11 14.51
N GLN A 35 21.20 8.09 14.42
CA GLN A 35 22.66 8.21 14.60
C GLN A 35 23.34 9.10 13.55
N LEU A 36 22.67 9.41 12.43
CA LEU A 36 23.19 10.29 11.38
C LEU A 36 23.00 11.80 11.71
N TYR A 37 22.51 12.14 12.90
CA TYR A 37 22.13 13.51 13.30
C TYR A 37 21.27 14.24 12.24
N PRO A 38 20.16 13.64 11.78
CA PRO A 38 19.41 14.19 10.68
C PRO A 38 18.71 15.50 11.09
N CYS A 39 18.78 16.52 10.23
CA CYS A 39 18.01 17.76 10.40
C CYS A 39 16.49 17.54 10.23
N ASN A 40 16.09 16.44 9.60
CA ASN A 40 14.70 16.08 9.35
C ASN A 40 14.41 14.66 9.86
N ARG A 41 13.35 14.51 10.66
CA ARG A 41 12.93 13.22 11.25
C ARG A 41 12.01 12.40 10.35
N ASN A 42 11.54 12.98 9.25
CA ASN A 42 10.69 12.31 8.29
C ASN A 42 11.37 12.32 6.93
N LEU A 43 11.45 11.14 6.31
CA LEU A 43 11.93 10.99 4.95
C LEU A 43 10.75 10.63 4.06
N SER A 44 10.68 11.26 2.89
CA SER A 44 9.74 10.92 1.84
C SER A 44 10.53 10.39 0.66
N PHE A 45 10.18 9.19 0.22
CA PHE A 45 10.83 8.50 -0.88
C PHE A 45 9.88 8.35 -2.06
N ASP A 46 10.45 8.17 -3.25
CA ASP A 46 9.73 7.74 -4.44
C ASP A 46 9.58 6.20 -4.47
N HIS A 47 8.92 5.68 -5.50
CA HIS A 47 8.65 4.25 -5.64
C HIS A 47 9.92 3.39 -5.75
N SER A 48 11.06 3.93 -6.22
CA SER A 48 12.29 3.15 -6.38
C SER A 48 12.82 2.58 -5.05
N MET A 49 12.61 3.29 -3.95
CA MET A 49 13.02 2.86 -2.62
C MET A 49 12.24 1.63 -2.13
N GLN A 50 10.99 1.47 -2.57
CA GLN A 50 10.11 0.38 -2.14
C GLN A 50 10.66 -1.00 -2.53
N GLU A 51 11.42 -1.09 -3.62
CA GLU A 51 12.06 -2.34 -4.06
C GLU A 51 13.27 -2.73 -3.19
N SER A 52 13.80 -1.79 -2.41
CA SER A 52 15.02 -1.97 -1.60
C SER A 52 14.76 -2.25 -0.12
N ILE A 53 13.55 -1.96 0.37
CA ILE A 53 13.17 -2.15 1.77
C ILE A 53 12.21 -3.32 1.92
N TRP A 54 12.20 -3.92 3.09
CA TRP A 54 11.20 -4.94 3.40
C TRP A 54 9.83 -4.29 3.55
N ILE A 55 8.82 -4.89 2.93
CA ILE A 55 7.41 -4.52 3.07
C ILE A 55 6.61 -5.73 3.56
N PRO A 56 5.54 -5.51 4.35
CA PRO A 56 4.65 -6.60 4.75
C PRO A 56 3.99 -7.25 3.52
N ASN A 57 3.86 -8.58 3.56
CA ASN A 57 3.21 -9.32 2.49
C ASN A 57 1.68 -9.33 2.69
N THR A 58 1.04 -8.22 2.33
CA THR A 58 -0.41 -8.03 2.47
C THR A 58 -1.17 -8.55 1.26
N CYS A 59 -2.29 -9.24 1.49
CA CYS A 59 -3.15 -9.75 0.42
C CYS A 59 -4.64 -9.55 0.70
N PHE A 60 -5.44 -9.45 -0.38
CA PHE A 60 -6.89 -9.46 -0.31
C PHE A 60 -7.42 -10.89 -0.52
N ILE A 61 -7.71 -11.58 0.58
CA ILE A 61 -8.05 -13.02 0.57
C ILE A 61 -9.22 -13.36 -0.38
N ASN A 62 -10.21 -12.47 -0.49
CA ASN A 62 -11.41 -12.69 -1.30
C ASN A 62 -11.36 -11.98 -2.67
N SER A 63 -10.21 -11.44 -3.08
CA SER A 63 -10.09 -10.81 -4.39
C SER A 63 -10.11 -11.88 -5.48
N LYS A 64 -11.00 -11.73 -6.47
CA LYS A 64 -10.93 -12.52 -7.70
C LYS A 64 -9.81 -12.01 -8.62
N LYS A 65 -9.62 -10.70 -8.64
CA LYS A 65 -8.57 -9.98 -9.38
C LYS A 65 -8.23 -8.70 -8.62
N ALA A 66 -6.96 -8.32 -8.61
CA ALA A 66 -6.50 -7.05 -8.07
C ALA A 66 -5.48 -6.44 -9.05
N LEU A 67 -5.52 -5.12 -9.21
CA LEU A 67 -4.60 -4.36 -10.05
C LEU A 67 -4.07 -3.18 -9.24
N ILE A 68 -2.78 -2.92 -9.35
CA ILE A 68 -2.14 -1.72 -8.79
C ILE A 68 -2.04 -0.71 -9.93
N HIS A 69 -2.54 0.50 -9.72
CA HIS A 69 -2.44 1.57 -10.72
C HIS A 69 -0.98 1.98 -10.91
N SER A 70 -0.49 1.93 -12.15
CA SER A 70 0.76 2.59 -12.54
C SER A 70 0.45 4.04 -12.89
N SER A 71 1.00 4.99 -12.12
CA SER A 71 0.96 6.43 -12.47
C SER A 71 1.93 6.77 -13.60
#